data_AF-A0A523I8P6-F1
#
_entry.id   AF-A0A523I8P6-F1
#
_cell.length_a   1.000
_cell.length_b   1.000
_cell.length_c   1.000
_cell.angle_alpha   90.00
_cell.angle_beta   90.00
_cell.angle_gamma   90.00
#
_symmetry.space_group_name_H-M   'P 1'
#
loop_
_entity.id
_entity.type
_entity.pdbx_description
1 polymer ?
#
loop_
_entity_poly.entity_id
_entity_poly.type
_entity_poly.pdbx_seq_one_letter_code
_entity_poly.pdbx_strand_id
1 'polypeptide(L)'
;MQNSDGLEMVYVDKVDSDQSIFEAEKLQVNISGNLPSPAYTFERFAVKLKGKAIEIIPLAKFDATKMVVQVLVPFQEVCSVENLKPGTYNILVRGRGDTVVKAESIQVKK
;
A
#
# COMPACT_ATOMS: atom_id res chain seq x y z
N MET A 1 2.94 -13.48 -7.55
CA MET A 1 3.66 -13.86 -6.31
C MET A 1 2.64 -13.89 -5.18
N GLN A 2 2.35 -15.07 -4.62
CA GLN A 2 1.52 -15.21 -3.43
C GLN A 2 2.41 -15.03 -2.20
N ASN A 3 1.97 -14.21 -1.24
CA ASN A 3 2.58 -14.20 0.10
C ASN A 3 2.16 -15.48 0.85
N SER A 4 2.90 -15.83 1.92
CA SER A 4 2.66 -17.02 2.77
C SER A 4 1.22 -17.17 3.29
N ASP A 5 0.45 -16.09 3.27
CA ASP A 5 -0.90 -15.98 3.84
C ASP A 5 -2.00 -16.16 2.78
N GLY A 6 -1.65 -16.51 1.54
CA GLY A 6 -2.62 -16.65 0.44
C GLY A 6 -3.18 -15.31 -0.08
N LEU A 7 -2.57 -14.19 0.33
CA LEU A 7 -2.93 -12.86 -0.13
C LEU A 7 -2.14 -12.47 -1.39
N GLU A 8 -2.79 -11.72 -2.27
CA GLU A 8 -2.23 -11.25 -3.52
C GLU A 8 -2.13 -9.72 -3.56
N MET A 9 -1.12 -9.21 -4.26
CA MET A 9 -0.99 -7.77 -4.49
C MET A 9 -2.10 -7.26 -5.41
N VAL A 10 -2.45 -5.99 -5.25
CA VAL A 10 -3.48 -5.30 -6.05
C VAL A 10 -2.85 -4.34 -7.04
N TYR A 11 -3.58 -3.94 -8.09
CA TYR A 11 -3.09 -2.91 -9.00
C TYR A 11 -3.15 -1.55 -8.30
N VAL A 12 -2.04 -0.80 -8.31
CA VAL A 12 -1.96 0.52 -7.69
C VAL A 12 -1.77 1.54 -8.80
N ASP A 13 -2.57 2.60 -8.79
CA ASP A 13 -2.54 3.64 -9.81
C ASP A 13 -2.02 4.96 -9.26
N LYS A 14 -2.42 5.30 -8.02
CA LYS A 14 -2.02 6.55 -7.38
C LYS A 14 -1.68 6.34 -5.92
N VAL A 15 -0.70 7.11 -5.47
CA VAL A 15 -0.30 7.19 -4.07
C VAL A 15 -0.14 8.66 -3.72
N ASP A 16 -0.72 9.09 -2.60
CA ASP A 16 -0.59 10.44 -2.06
C ASP A 16 -0.28 10.36 -0.57
N SER A 17 0.59 11.22 -0.08
CA SER A 17 0.95 11.26 1.34
C SER A 17 1.29 12.68 1.77
N ASP A 18 1.25 12.93 3.07
CA ASP A 18 1.76 14.18 3.62
C ASP A 18 3.26 14.33 3.31
N GLN A 19 3.69 15.52 2.90
CA GLN A 19 5.10 15.79 2.60
C GLN A 19 5.95 15.88 3.88
N SER A 20 5.35 16.24 5.00
CA SER A 20 6.01 16.26 6.30
C SER A 20 5.03 16.05 7.44
N ILE A 21 5.49 15.40 8.50
CA ILE A 21 4.76 15.16 9.75
C ILE A 21 5.67 15.40 10.96
N PHE A 22 5.13 15.45 12.17
CA PHE A 22 5.88 15.45 13.42
C PHE A 22 6.03 14.02 13.99
N GLU A 23 7.05 13.77 14.84
CA GLU A 23 7.40 12.43 15.39
C GLU A 23 6.24 11.70 16.11
N ALA A 24 5.29 12.45 16.67
CA ALA A 24 4.11 11.89 17.34
C ALA A 24 2.90 11.68 16.40
N GLU A 25 2.98 12.13 15.15
CA GLU A 25 1.90 12.00 14.17
C GLU A 25 2.01 10.69 13.39
N LYS A 26 0.86 10.23 12.89
CA LYS A 26 0.80 9.07 12.00
C LYS A 26 0.97 9.56 10.56
N LEU A 27 1.92 8.99 9.84
CA LEU A 27 2.02 9.22 8.40
C LEU A 27 0.82 8.57 7.72
N GLN A 28 0.00 9.37 7.05
CA GLN A 28 -1.09 8.86 6.23
C GLN A 28 -0.65 8.76 4.77
N VAL A 29 -0.81 7.57 4.19
CA VAL A 29 -0.53 7.30 2.79
C VAL A 29 -1.83 6.81 2.14
N ASN A 30 -2.46 7.68 1.36
CA ASN A 30 -3.61 7.37 0.54
C ASN A 30 -3.15 6.56 -0.67
N ILE A 31 -3.71 5.38 -0.86
CA ILE A 31 -3.37 4.48 -1.96
C ILE A 31 -4.66 4.13 -2.69
N SER A 32 -4.70 4.40 -3.99
CA SER A 32 -5.81 4.01 -4.85
C SER A 32 -5.34 3.23 -6.06
N GLY A 33 -6.25 2.42 -6.60
CA GLY A 33 -5.98 1.59 -7.75
C GLY A 33 -7.18 0.72 -8.07
N ASN A 34 -6.94 -0.49 -8.54
CA ASN A 34 -7.99 -1.38 -9.03
C ASN A 34 -7.88 -2.82 -8.50
N LEU A 35 -9.03 -3.42 -8.22
CA LEU A 35 -9.21 -4.82 -7.85
C LEU A 35 -9.89 -5.59 -8.99
N PRO A 36 -9.43 -6.80 -9.33
CA PRO A 36 -10.20 -7.71 -10.17
C PRO A 36 -11.39 -8.25 -9.37
N SER A 37 -12.55 -7.62 -9.46
CA SER A 37 -13.74 -8.00 -8.71
C SER A 37 -14.65 -8.91 -9.54
N PRO A 38 -15.47 -9.75 -8.88
CA PRO A 38 -15.68 -9.88 -7.43
C PRO A 38 -14.79 -10.94 -6.75
N ALA A 39 -13.82 -11.52 -7.45
CA ALA A 39 -12.98 -12.57 -6.88
C ALA A 39 -11.92 -12.03 -5.91
N TYR A 40 -11.60 -10.73 -6.00
CA TYR A 40 -10.66 -10.08 -5.10
C TYR A 40 -11.36 -9.05 -4.21
N THR A 41 -11.02 -9.07 -2.93
CA THR A 41 -11.44 -8.09 -1.93
C THR A 41 -10.20 -7.54 -1.23
N PHE A 42 -10.08 -6.21 -1.12
CA PHE A 42 -8.99 -5.61 -0.34
C PHE A 42 -9.05 -6.11 1.11
N GLU A 43 -7.89 -6.46 1.66
CA GLU A 43 -7.79 -7.03 3.00
C GLU A 43 -7.00 -6.10 3.93
N ARG A 44 -5.75 -5.77 3.58
CA ARG A 44 -4.86 -4.96 4.41
C ARG A 44 -3.64 -4.44 3.66
N PHE A 45 -2.90 -3.55 4.30
CA PHE A 45 -1.53 -3.21 3.91
C PHE A 45 -0.51 -4.05 4.68
N ALA A 46 0.48 -4.60 3.99
CA ALA A 46 1.70 -5.08 4.61
C ALA A 46 2.74 -3.96 4.57
N VAL A 47 3.18 -3.50 5.75
CA VAL A 47 4.13 -2.39 5.91
C VAL A 47 5.44 -2.92 6.48
N LYS A 48 6.56 -2.55 5.87
CA LYS A 48 7.91 -2.89 6.35
C LYS A 48 8.78 -1.63 6.40
N LEU A 49 9.35 -1.35 7.57
CA LEU A 49 10.35 -0.31 7.73
C LEU A 49 11.75 -0.92 7.63
N LYS A 50 12.53 -0.50 6.63
CA LYS A 50 13.92 -0.91 6.41
C LYS A 50 14.82 0.32 6.45
N GLY A 51 15.32 0.67 7.64
CA GLY A 51 16.08 1.90 7.84
C GLY A 51 15.24 3.14 7.56
N LYS A 52 15.56 3.86 6.46
CA LYS A 52 14.81 5.04 5.99
C LYS A 52 13.85 4.73 4.83
N ALA A 53 13.64 3.46 4.48
CA ALA A 53 12.65 3.06 3.49
C ALA A 53 11.39 2.49 4.16
N ILE A 54 10.23 3.04 3.81
CA ILE A 54 8.91 2.55 4.21
C ILE A 54 8.32 1.82 3.00
N GLU A 55 8.28 0.50 3.06
CA GLU A 55 7.73 -0.36 2.01
C GLU A 55 6.29 -0.73 2.34
N ILE A 56 5.35 -0.34 1.49
CA ILE A 56 3.91 -0.59 1.64
C ILE A 56 3.43 -1.46 0.49
N ILE A 57 2.76 -2.56 0.83
CA ILE A 57 2.20 -3.51 -0.13
C ILE A 57 0.70 -3.67 0.17
N PRO A 58 -0.21 -3.10 -0.64
CA PRO A 58 -1.63 -3.39 -0.53
C PRO A 58 -1.93 -4.82 -0.97
N LEU A 59 -2.68 -5.53 -0.13
CA LEU A 59 -2.98 -6.95 -0.29
C LEU A 59 -4.49 -7.18 -0.31
N ALA A 60 -4.91 -8.05 -1.21
CA ALA A 60 -6.28 -8.54 -1.33
C ALA A 60 -6.33 -10.04 -1.11
N LYS A 61 -7.49 -10.49 -0.63
CA LYS A 61 -7.86 -11.90 -0.58
C LYS A 61 -8.47 -12.30 -1.91
N PHE A 62 -8.02 -13.44 -2.44
CA PHE A 62 -8.58 -14.07 -3.63
C PHE A 62 -9.53 -15.20 -3.24
N ASP A 63 -10.74 -15.19 -3.81
CA ASP A 63 -11.73 -16.25 -3.68
C ASP A 63 -11.78 -17.09 -4.96
N ALA A 64 -11.10 -18.24 -4.91
CA ALA A 64 -11.02 -19.17 -6.02
C ALA A 64 -12.36 -19.83 -6.39
N THR A 65 -13.38 -19.74 -5.53
CA THR A 65 -14.71 -20.32 -5.81
C THR A 65 -15.54 -19.45 -6.77
N LYS A 66 -15.16 -18.18 -6.96
CA LYS A 66 -15.84 -17.24 -7.84
C LYS A 66 -15.30 -17.33 -9.28
N MET A 67 -15.78 -18.34 -10.02
CA MET A 67 -15.56 -18.42 -11.47
C MET A 67 -16.55 -17.51 -12.23
N VAL A 68 -16.23 -16.22 -12.27
CA VAL A 68 -17.05 -15.20 -12.93
C VAL A 68 -16.18 -14.25 -13.76
N VAL A 69 -16.81 -13.56 -14.71
CA VAL A 69 -16.17 -12.46 -15.46
C VAL A 69 -15.63 -11.44 -14.47
N GLN A 70 -14.34 -11.16 -14.59
CA GLN A 70 -13.67 -10.16 -13.77
C GLN A 70 -13.80 -8.80 -14.42
N VAL A 71 -14.10 -7.79 -13.59
CA VAL A 71 -14.01 -6.38 -13.97
C VAL A 71 -13.09 -5.67 -12.99
N LEU A 72 -12.37 -4.66 -13.48
CA LEU A 72 -11.57 -3.81 -12.61
C LEU A 72 -12.49 -2.84 -11.88
N VAL A 73 -12.52 -2.93 -10.56
CA VAL A 73 -13.26 -2.03 -9.68
C VAL A 73 -12.26 -1.18 -8.91
N PRO A 74 -12.44 0.16 -8.88
CA PRO A 74 -11.53 1.03 -8.16
C PRO A 74 -11.59 0.78 -6.65
N PHE A 75 -10.45 0.90 -5.98
CA PHE A 75 -10.36 0.96 -4.52
C PHE A 75 -9.59 2.20 -4.09
N GLN A 76 -9.86 2.68 -2.88
CA GLN A 76 -9.12 3.74 -2.23
C GLN A 76 -9.05 3.46 -0.73
N GLU A 77 -7.83 3.34 -0.22
CA GLU A 77 -7.57 2.94 1.16
C GLU A 77 -6.43 3.77 1.75
N VAL A 78 -6.44 3.98 3.06
CA VAL A 78 -5.44 4.80 3.76
C VAL A 78 -4.56 3.93 4.63
N CYS A 79 -3.27 3.90 4.32
CA CYS A 79 -2.27 3.24 5.14
C CYS A 79 -1.74 4.23 6.19
N SER A 80 -1.83 3.89 7.47
CA SER A 80 -1.24 4.66 8.57
C SER A 80 0.07 4.02 9.03
N VAL A 81 1.15 4.79 9.05
CA VAL A 81 2.46 4.36 9.56
C VAL A 81 2.81 5.18 10.81
N GLU A 82 3.10 4.50 11.91
CA GLU A 82 3.30 5.10 13.23
C GLU A 82 4.74 4.93 13.73
N ASN A 83 5.08 5.62 14.81
CA ASN A 83 6.36 5.49 15.52
C ASN A 83 7.59 5.79 14.63
N LEU A 84 7.45 6.73 13.70
CA LEU A 84 8.55 7.17 12.85
C LEU A 84 9.44 8.15 13.62
N LYS A 85 10.72 7.82 13.75
CA LYS A 85 11.73 8.74 14.33
C LYS A 85 12.03 9.89 13.38
N PRO A 86 12.49 11.06 13.86
CA PRO A 86 12.88 12.18 13.02
C PRO A 86 13.84 11.82 11.89
N GLY A 87 13.67 12.51 10.77
CA GLY A 87 14.50 12.38 9.56
C GLY A 87 13.69 12.13 8.30
N THR A 88 14.40 11.93 7.19
CA THR A 88 13.80 11.73 5.86
C THR A 88 13.60 10.26 5.58
N TYR A 89 12.41 9.89 5.10
CA TYR A 89 12.07 8.53 4.68
C TYR A 89 11.63 8.50 3.23
N ASN A 90 11.91 7.41 2.53
CA ASN A 90 11.37 7.15 1.20
C ASN A 90 10.20 6.17 1.31
N ILE A 91 9.03 6.56 0.79
CA ILE A 91 7.86 5.69 0.69
C ILE A 91 7.96 4.93 -0.62
N LEU A 92 7.87 3.60 -0.54
CA LEU A 92 7.87 2.68 -1.67
C LEU A 92 6.57 1.88 -1.64
N VAL A 93 5.66 2.16 -2.58
CA VAL A 93 4.42 1.37 -2.72
C VAL A 93 4.57 0.40 -3.88
N ARG A 94 4.39 -0.89 -3.60
CA ARG A 94 4.47 -1.96 -4.61
C ARG A 94 3.08 -2.49 -4.94
N GLY A 95 2.70 -2.36 -6.21
CA GLY A 95 1.50 -2.99 -6.75
C GLY A 95 1.77 -4.33 -7.42
N ARG A 96 0.69 -4.97 -7.89
CA ARG A 96 0.72 -6.15 -8.75
C ARG A 96 1.48 -5.85 -10.04
N GLY A 97 2.35 -6.79 -10.45
CA GLY A 97 3.20 -6.64 -11.65
C GLY A 97 4.59 -6.04 -11.37
N ASP A 98 5.02 -6.00 -10.10
CA ASP A 98 6.30 -5.42 -9.64
C ASP A 98 6.49 -3.92 -9.93
N THR A 99 5.40 -3.22 -10.26
CA THR A 99 5.41 -1.77 -10.46
C THR A 99 5.61 -1.06 -9.11
N VAL A 100 6.72 -0.34 -8.97
CA VAL A 100 6.90 0.66 -7.91
C VAL A 100 6.16 1.92 -8.38
N VAL A 101 5.02 2.21 -7.75
CA VAL A 101 4.12 3.27 -8.23
C VAL A 101 4.50 4.64 -7.69
N LYS A 102 5.20 4.69 -6.55
CA LYS A 102 5.66 5.95 -5.97
C LYS A 102 6.93 5.77 -5.15
N ALA A 103 7.85 6.72 -5.33
CA ALA A 103 9.04 6.94 -4.53
C ALA A 103 9.07 8.43 -4.14
N GLU A 104 8.36 8.80 -3.07
CA GLU A 104 8.41 10.15 -2.50
C GLU A 104 9.17 10.15 -1.18
N SER A 105 9.93 11.22 -0.96
CA SER A 105 10.61 11.46 0.31
C SER A 105 9.71 12.28 1.23
N ILE A 106 9.49 11.79 2.45
CA ILE A 106 8.74 12.49 3.51
C ILE A 106 9.67 12.88 4.64
N GLN A 107 9.42 14.04 5.23
CA GLN A 107 10.21 14.55 6.35
C GLN A 107 9.46 14.38 7.67
N VAL A 108 10.05 13.63 8.61
CA VAL A 108 9.58 13.57 10.00
C VAL A 108 10.35 14.57 10.83
N LYS A 109 9.64 15.57 11.34
CA LYS A 109 10.15 16.64 12.20
C LYS A 109 10.13 16.21 13.66
N LYS A 110 11.01 16.82 14.46
CA LYS A 110 10.95 16.75 15.92
C LYS A 110 9.76 17.55 16.44
#